data_AF-A0A7X9CR78-F1
#
_entry.id   AF-A0A7X9CR78-F1
#
_cell.length_a   1.000
_cell.length_b   1.000
_cell.length_c   1.000
_cell.angle_alpha   90.00
_cell.angle_beta   90.00
_cell.angle_gamma   90.00
#
_symmetry.space_group_name_H-M   'P 1'
#
loop_
_entity.id
_entity.type
_entity.pdbx_description
1 polymer ?
#
loop_
_entity_poly.entity_id
_entity_poly.type
_entity_poly.pdbx_seq_one_letter_code
_entity_poly.pdbx_strand_id
1 'polypeptide(L)'
;MDNKQVIQYLKEKKEFKDKDINIIKPLTGGITNDNYLIEIDSKKYVLRLPTPSSKKMIDRDTEYKNNTIGCNLNLNAPCIYFNCENGIKIAEYIEKSDIDVEEFKENKEAIEKIAKTIKKLHSSNILMENDFDIFEKLKLYEDITIENKGWFPEDYREVKEKVLEIYNNLEREYGFSKKICHNDALAENFILSKDNKVYLIDWEYGGNNDQA
;
A
#
# COMPACT_ATOMS: atom_id res chain seq x y z
N MET A 1 -7.63 -1.34 -18.49
CA MET A 1 -8.15 -2.61 -19.04
C MET A 1 -9.65 -2.58 -18.85
N ASP A 2 -10.47 -2.95 -19.84
CA ASP A 2 -11.92 -3.04 -19.63
C ASP A 2 -12.28 -4.27 -18.78
N ASN A 3 -13.40 -4.24 -18.06
CA ASN A 3 -13.90 -5.29 -17.15
C ASN A 3 -13.87 -6.68 -17.80
N LYS A 4 -14.25 -6.79 -19.08
CA LYS A 4 -14.22 -8.06 -19.82
C LYS A 4 -12.81 -8.61 -20.02
N GLN A 5 -11.84 -7.73 -20.28
CA GLN A 5 -10.44 -8.12 -20.46
C GLN A 5 -9.85 -8.65 -19.15
N VAL A 6 -10.23 -8.05 -18.02
CA VAL A 6 -9.76 -8.49 -16.71
C VAL A 6 -10.31 -9.86 -16.35
N ILE A 7 -11.62 -10.08 -16.52
CA ILE A 7 -12.22 -11.40 -16.27
C ILE A 7 -11.58 -12.47 -17.18
N GLN A 8 -11.39 -12.15 -18.46
CA GLN A 8 -10.74 -13.06 -19.40
C GLN A 8 -9.30 -13.40 -18.95
N TYR A 9 -8.52 -12.40 -18.55
CA TYR A 9 -7.19 -12.60 -18.00
C TYR A 9 -7.19 -13.50 -16.76
N LEU A 10 -8.13 -13.29 -15.82
CA LEU A 10 -8.25 -14.12 -14.63
C LEU A 10 -8.59 -15.56 -15.02
N LYS A 11 -9.51 -15.76 -15.97
CA LYS A 11 -9.91 -17.09 -16.47
C LYS A 11 -8.79 -17.88 -17.14
N GLU A 12 -7.73 -17.23 -17.59
CA GLU A 12 -6.53 -17.90 -18.10
C GLU A 12 -5.63 -18.46 -16.99
N LYS A 13 -5.81 -18.01 -15.74
CA LYS A 13 -5.06 -18.51 -14.58
C LYS A 13 -5.70 -19.77 -14.03
N LYS A 14 -4.87 -20.75 -13.67
CA LYS A 14 -5.30 -22.08 -13.24
C LYS A 14 -6.23 -22.02 -12.03
N GLU A 15 -5.98 -21.07 -11.14
CA GLU A 15 -6.69 -20.82 -9.88
C GLU A 15 -8.13 -20.33 -10.09
N PHE A 16 -8.39 -19.69 -11.24
CA PHE A 16 -9.63 -18.97 -11.52
C PHE A 16 -10.39 -19.51 -12.74
N LYS A 17 -9.80 -20.42 -13.53
CA LYS A 17 -10.35 -20.96 -14.77
C LYS A 17 -11.81 -21.42 -14.64
N ASP A 18 -12.10 -22.23 -13.62
CA ASP A 18 -13.42 -22.84 -13.42
C ASP A 18 -14.30 -22.07 -12.41
N LYS A 19 -13.88 -20.87 -11.99
CA LYS A 19 -14.56 -20.05 -10.98
C LYS A 19 -15.63 -19.14 -11.58
N ASP A 20 -16.76 -18.93 -10.93
CA ASP A 20 -17.65 -17.85 -11.35
C ASP A 20 -17.08 -16.50 -10.88
N ILE A 21 -16.92 -15.53 -11.78
CA ILE A 21 -16.25 -14.25 -11.50
C ILE A 21 -17.11 -13.10 -11.99
N ASN A 22 -17.57 -12.27 -11.06
CA ASN A 22 -18.41 -11.12 -11.34
C ASN A 22 -17.78 -9.85 -10.76
N ILE A 23 -17.67 -8.79 -11.59
CA ILE A 23 -17.29 -7.46 -11.09
C ILE A 23 -18.56 -6.77 -10.59
N ILE A 24 -18.61 -6.47 -9.29
CA ILE A 24 -19.79 -5.89 -8.65
C ILE A 24 -19.82 -4.38 -8.88
N LYS A 25 -18.77 -3.68 -8.46
CA LYS A 25 -18.67 -2.22 -8.57
C LYS A 25 -17.22 -1.73 -8.43
N PRO A 26 -16.87 -0.57 -8.99
CA PRO A 26 -15.65 0.12 -8.61
C PRO A 26 -15.69 0.48 -7.12
N LEU A 27 -14.53 0.49 -6.48
CA LEU A 27 -14.31 1.04 -5.16
C LEU A 27 -13.60 2.39 -5.31
N THR A 28 -14.02 3.36 -4.52
CA THR A 28 -13.38 4.67 -4.43
C THR A 28 -12.21 4.60 -3.44
N GLY A 29 -11.09 5.22 -3.79
CA GLY A 29 -9.89 5.29 -2.94
C GLY A 29 -8.63 4.77 -3.65
N GLY A 30 -7.50 5.39 -3.33
CA GLY A 30 -6.20 5.15 -3.96
C GLY A 30 -5.98 5.99 -5.23
N ILE A 31 -4.82 6.63 -5.33
CA ILE A 31 -4.41 7.45 -6.49
C ILE A 31 -3.73 6.58 -7.56
N THR A 32 -3.01 5.54 -7.13
CA THR A 32 -2.10 4.74 -7.96
C THR A 32 -2.74 3.48 -8.54
N ASN A 33 -3.96 3.12 -8.11
CA ASN A 33 -4.57 1.84 -8.43
C ASN A 33 -6.09 1.96 -8.66
N ASP A 34 -6.61 1.25 -9.67
CA ASP A 34 -8.06 1.07 -9.85
C ASP A 34 -8.52 -0.13 -9.01
N ASN A 35 -9.42 0.12 -8.05
CA ASN A 35 -9.91 -0.89 -7.12
C ASN A 35 -11.35 -1.29 -7.48
N TYR A 36 -11.65 -2.59 -7.44
CA TYR A 36 -12.98 -3.13 -7.73
C TYR A 36 -13.38 -4.14 -6.66
N LEU A 37 -14.65 -4.08 -6.26
CA LEU A 37 -15.28 -5.17 -5.53
C LEU A 37 -15.70 -6.23 -6.55
N ILE A 38 -15.19 -7.44 -6.38
CA ILE A 38 -15.53 -8.59 -7.21
C ILE A 38 -16.10 -9.73 -6.36
N GLU A 39 -16.80 -10.63 -7.00
CA GLU A 39 -17.27 -11.88 -6.42
C GLU A 39 -16.62 -13.06 -7.16
N ILE A 40 -16.06 -14.01 -6.40
CA ILE A 40 -15.54 -15.27 -6.92
C ILE A 40 -16.21 -16.42 -6.15
N ASP A 41 -16.98 -17.27 -6.84
CA ASP A 41 -17.80 -18.34 -6.23
C ASP A 41 -18.59 -17.88 -5.00
N SER A 42 -19.35 -16.78 -5.14
CA SER A 42 -20.17 -16.18 -4.07
C SER A 42 -19.40 -15.63 -2.85
N LYS A 43 -18.07 -15.47 -2.95
CA LYS A 43 -17.25 -14.77 -1.94
C LYS A 43 -16.73 -13.46 -2.49
N LYS A 44 -16.71 -12.42 -1.66
CA LYS A 44 -16.27 -11.07 -2.04
C LYS A 44 -14.77 -10.88 -1.90
N TYR A 45 -14.17 -10.23 -2.90
CA TYR A 45 -12.75 -9.87 -2.94
C TYR A 45 -12.56 -8.45 -3.46
N VAL A 46 -11.40 -7.87 -3.16
CA VAL A 46 -10.93 -6.64 -3.79
C VAL A 46 -9.94 -7.00 -4.88
N LEU A 47 -10.28 -6.64 -6.11
CA LEU A 47 -9.38 -6.67 -7.25
C LEU A 47 -8.71 -5.30 -7.38
N ARG A 48 -7.38 -5.28 -7.43
CA ARG A 48 -6.57 -4.09 -7.67
C ARG A 48 -5.87 -4.21 -9.01
N LEU A 49 -6.05 -3.19 -9.85
CA LEU A 49 -5.36 -3.04 -11.14
C LEU A 49 -4.43 -1.83 -11.05
N PRO A 50 -3.13 -1.98 -11.38
CA PRO A 50 -2.22 -0.86 -11.32
C PRO A 50 -2.45 0.13 -12.46
N THR A 51 -2.37 1.43 -12.15
CA THR A 51 -2.47 2.49 -13.15
C THR A 51 -1.17 2.62 -13.96
N PRO A 52 -1.19 3.18 -15.19
CA PRO A 52 0.02 3.35 -15.99
C PRO A 52 1.14 4.15 -15.29
N SER A 53 0.79 5.15 -14.49
CA SER A 53 1.74 6.00 -13.76
C SER A 53 2.51 5.19 -12.70
N SER A 54 1.86 4.26 -12.02
CA SER A 54 2.48 3.45 -10.96
C SER A 54 3.62 2.53 -11.45
N LYS A 55 3.66 2.17 -12.74
CA LYS A 55 4.66 1.24 -13.30
C LYS A 55 6.11 1.71 -13.17
N LYS A 56 6.33 3.03 -13.17
CA LYS A 56 7.68 3.60 -12.99
C LYS A 56 8.03 3.86 -11.52
N MET A 57 7.03 3.85 -10.64
CA MET A 57 7.18 4.29 -9.24
C MET A 57 7.26 3.12 -8.25
N ILE A 58 6.64 1.99 -8.60
CA ILE A 58 6.49 0.83 -7.73
C ILE A 58 7.20 -0.39 -8.32
N ASP A 59 8.08 -0.99 -7.52
CA ASP A 59 8.62 -2.32 -7.76
C ASP A 59 7.63 -3.37 -7.26
N ARG A 60 7.11 -4.17 -8.18
CA ARG A 60 6.06 -5.17 -7.92
C ARG A 60 6.57 -6.43 -7.24
N ASP A 61 7.86 -6.78 -7.39
CA ASP A 61 8.45 -7.90 -6.66
C ASP A 61 8.62 -7.53 -5.19
N THR A 62 9.16 -6.33 -4.94
CA THR A 62 9.25 -5.75 -3.60
C THR A 62 7.88 -5.63 -2.94
N GLU A 63 6.89 -5.10 -3.67
CA GLU A 63 5.52 -5.02 -3.16
C GLU A 63 4.95 -6.40 -2.78
N TYR A 64 5.11 -7.41 -3.64
CA TYR A 64 4.59 -8.76 -3.37
C TYR A 64 5.16 -9.33 -2.06
N LYS A 65 6.46 -9.19 -1.84
CA LYS A 65 7.16 -9.64 -0.63
C LYS A 65 6.65 -8.90 0.60
N ASN A 66 6.52 -7.58 0.53
CA ASN A 66 6.05 -6.75 1.64
C ASN A 66 4.57 -7.01 1.97
N ASN A 67 3.73 -7.15 0.94
CA ASN A 67 2.33 -7.54 1.08
C ASN A 67 2.20 -8.92 1.78
N THR A 68 3.08 -9.87 1.43
CA THR A 68 3.13 -11.21 2.05
C THR A 68 3.53 -11.14 3.52
N ILE A 69 4.52 -10.30 3.87
CA ILE A 69 4.90 -10.06 5.27
C ILE A 69 3.72 -9.48 6.06
N GLY A 70 3.02 -8.48 5.51
CA GLY A 70 1.82 -7.89 6.11
C GLY A 70 0.72 -8.92 6.36
N CYS A 71 0.50 -9.86 5.41
CA CYS A 71 -0.43 -10.97 5.56
C CYS A 71 0.01 -11.93 6.69
N ASN A 72 1.28 -12.32 6.72
CA ASN A 72 1.84 -13.23 7.73
C ASN A 72 1.79 -12.65 9.15
N LEU A 73 1.94 -11.33 9.28
CA LEU A 73 1.76 -10.60 10.55
C LEU A 73 0.29 -10.45 10.94
N ASN A 74 -0.65 -10.94 10.12
CA ASN A 74 -2.08 -10.79 10.29
C ASN A 74 -2.52 -9.32 10.38
N LEU A 75 -1.78 -8.44 9.69
CA LEU A 75 -2.02 -7.00 9.61
C LEU A 75 -2.69 -6.61 8.29
N ASN A 76 -2.36 -7.29 7.19
CA ASN A 76 -2.94 -7.06 5.88
C ASN A 76 -4.18 -7.94 5.65
N ALA A 77 -5.02 -7.57 4.69
CA ALA A 77 -6.07 -8.44 4.18
C ALA A 77 -5.43 -9.66 3.48
N PRO A 78 -5.94 -10.89 3.69
CA PRO A 78 -5.40 -12.07 3.03
C PRO A 78 -5.36 -11.90 1.50
N CYS A 79 -4.18 -12.09 0.93
CA CYS A 79 -3.94 -11.95 -0.50
C CYS A 79 -4.01 -13.32 -1.15
N ILE A 80 -5.01 -13.55 -2.02
CA ILE A 80 -5.21 -14.85 -2.68
C ILE A 80 -4.53 -14.92 -4.06
N TYR A 81 -4.19 -13.77 -4.63
CA TYR A 81 -3.48 -13.70 -5.90
C TYR A 81 -2.68 -12.40 -6.01
N PHE A 82 -1.46 -12.49 -6.52
CA PHE A 82 -0.64 -11.34 -6.86
C PHE A 82 0.23 -11.71 -8.06
N ASN A 83 0.26 -10.87 -9.09
CA ASN A 83 1.12 -11.04 -10.24
C ASN A 83 2.19 -9.95 -10.27
N CYS A 84 3.46 -10.32 -10.05
CA CYS A 84 4.56 -9.35 -10.03
C CYS A 84 4.86 -8.73 -11.40
N GLU A 85 4.51 -9.38 -12.52
CA GLU A 85 4.80 -8.85 -13.86
C GLU A 85 3.87 -7.69 -14.24
N ASN A 86 2.60 -7.78 -13.86
CA ASN A 86 1.59 -6.78 -14.22
C ASN A 86 0.92 -6.08 -13.04
N GLY A 87 1.28 -6.42 -11.80
CA GLY A 87 0.81 -5.81 -10.55
C GLY A 87 -0.65 -6.08 -10.21
N ILE A 88 -1.33 -6.98 -10.91
CA ILE A 88 -2.72 -7.35 -10.59
C ILE A 88 -2.73 -8.11 -9.26
N LYS A 89 -3.58 -7.66 -8.32
CA LYS A 89 -3.73 -8.24 -6.99
C LYS A 89 -5.19 -8.55 -6.69
N ILE A 90 -5.45 -9.67 -6.02
CA ILE A 90 -6.75 -10.00 -5.44
C ILE A 90 -6.57 -10.34 -3.96
N ALA A 91 -7.26 -9.59 -3.11
CA ALA A 91 -7.29 -9.80 -1.66
C ALA A 91 -8.72 -10.01 -1.17
N GLU A 92 -8.88 -10.67 -0.03
CA GLU A 92 -10.19 -10.82 0.61
C GLU A 92 -10.81 -9.46 0.91
N TYR A 93 -12.12 -9.34 0.65
CA TYR A 93 -12.84 -8.14 1.01
C TYR A 93 -13.11 -8.13 2.51
N ILE A 94 -12.56 -7.12 3.20
CA ILE A 94 -12.83 -6.91 4.63
C ILE A 94 -14.13 -6.12 4.77
N GLU A 95 -15.14 -6.72 5.39
CA GLU A 95 -16.36 -6.00 5.75
C GLU A 95 -16.03 -4.95 6.81
N LYS A 96 -16.13 -3.67 6.41
CA LYS A 96 -15.86 -2.52 7.27
C LYS A 96 -16.92 -2.40 8.38
N SER A 97 -16.51 -1.89 9.54
CA SER A 97 -17.43 -1.35 10.55
C SER A 97 -18.21 -0.17 9.99
N ASP A 98 -19.28 0.24 10.68
CA ASP A 98 -20.06 1.43 10.31
C ASP A 98 -19.30 2.75 10.53
N ILE A 99 -18.18 2.71 11.27
CA ILE A 99 -17.29 3.85 11.47
C ILE A 99 -16.49 4.10 10.20
N ASP A 100 -16.60 5.30 9.64
CA ASP A 100 -15.85 5.68 8.46
C ASP A 100 -14.42 6.16 8.79
N VAL A 101 -13.62 6.38 7.73
CA VAL A 101 -12.21 6.76 7.86
C VAL A 101 -12.03 8.17 8.46
N GLU A 102 -12.99 9.07 8.26
CA GLU A 102 -12.92 10.43 8.80
C GLU A 102 -13.28 10.44 10.30
N GLU A 103 -14.23 9.60 10.70
CA GLU A 103 -14.59 9.36 12.10
C GLU A 103 -13.46 8.74 12.92
N PHE A 104 -12.47 8.09 12.28
CA PHE A 104 -11.27 7.60 13.00
C PHE A 104 -10.53 8.72 13.71
N LYS A 105 -10.51 9.93 13.15
CA LYS A 105 -9.76 11.07 13.72
C LYS A 105 -10.33 11.52 15.06
N GLU A 106 -11.62 11.28 15.29
CA GLU A 106 -12.33 11.70 16.51
C GLU A 106 -12.61 10.51 17.44
N ASN A 107 -12.49 9.27 16.95
CA ASN A 107 -12.74 8.07 17.72
C ASN A 107 -11.47 7.58 18.44
N LYS A 108 -11.39 7.85 19.75
CA LYS A 108 -10.27 7.43 20.60
C LYS A 108 -10.01 5.91 20.58
N GLU A 109 -11.05 5.08 20.57
CA GLU A 109 -10.89 3.62 20.55
C GLU A 109 -10.31 3.14 19.22
N ALA A 110 -10.71 3.75 18.10
CA ALA A 110 -10.13 3.49 16.78
C ALA A 110 -8.66 3.89 16.73
N ILE A 111 -8.31 5.08 17.23
CA ILE A 111 -6.92 5.57 17.31
C ILE A 111 -6.05 4.62 18.14
N GLU A 112 -6.54 4.16 19.30
CA GLU A 112 -5.81 3.20 20.12
C GLU A 112 -5.55 1.88 19.40
N LYS A 113 -6.49 1.40 18.58
CA LYS A 113 -6.30 0.19 17.77
C LYS A 113 -5.31 0.41 16.63
N ILE A 114 -5.37 1.54 15.94
CA ILE A 114 -4.39 1.93 14.91
C ILE A 114 -2.99 1.98 15.51
N ALA A 115 -2.81 2.66 16.65
CA ALA A 115 -1.53 2.73 17.35
C ALA A 115 -1.02 1.34 17.76
N LYS A 116 -1.90 0.45 18.23
CA LYS A 116 -1.54 -0.96 18.53
C LYS A 116 -1.12 -1.72 17.28
N THR A 117 -1.79 -1.50 16.15
CA THR A 117 -1.44 -2.10 14.85
C THR A 117 -0.06 -1.65 14.37
N ILE A 118 0.22 -0.35 14.38
CA ILE A 118 1.52 0.21 14.01
C ILE A 118 2.61 -0.29 14.97
N LYS A 119 2.35 -0.28 16.28
CA LYS A 119 3.28 -0.82 17.27
C LYS A 119 3.60 -2.30 17.02
N LYS A 120 2.59 -3.12 16.70
CA LYS A 120 2.79 -4.53 16.37
C LYS A 120 3.68 -4.69 15.14
N LEU A 121 3.53 -3.84 14.13
CA LEU A 121 4.40 -3.82 12.95
C LEU A 121 5.85 -3.51 13.35
N HIS A 122 6.08 -2.36 13.98
CA HIS A 122 7.44 -1.88 14.30
C HIS A 122 8.15 -2.75 15.35
N SER A 123 7.39 -3.43 16.21
CA SER A 123 7.92 -4.34 17.23
C SER A 123 8.14 -5.77 16.72
N SER A 124 7.87 -6.05 15.44
CA SER A 124 8.20 -7.37 14.88
C SER A 124 9.72 -7.55 14.82
N ASN A 125 10.20 -8.78 15.01
CA ASN A 125 11.62 -9.13 14.87
C ASN A 125 11.99 -9.52 13.42
N ILE A 126 11.19 -9.07 12.45
CA ILE A 126 11.36 -9.36 11.02
C ILE A 126 11.93 -8.11 10.36
N LEU A 127 12.69 -8.30 9.28
CA LEU A 127 13.09 -7.25 8.35
C LEU A 127 12.53 -7.59 6.96
N MET A 128 12.20 -6.56 6.20
CA MET A 128 11.90 -6.66 4.76
C MET A 128 13.20 -6.80 3.97
N GLU A 129 13.11 -7.33 2.76
CA GLU A 129 14.28 -7.47 1.88
C GLU A 129 14.79 -6.11 1.37
N ASN A 130 13.91 -5.10 1.32
CA ASN A 130 14.25 -3.75 0.90
C ASN A 130 14.31 -2.79 2.09
N ASP A 131 15.19 -1.81 1.97
CA ASP A 131 15.13 -0.60 2.79
C ASP A 131 14.25 0.44 2.09
N PHE A 132 13.74 1.41 2.85
CA PHE A 132 13.08 2.58 2.30
C PHE A 132 14.02 3.77 2.39
N ASP A 133 14.49 4.25 1.24
CA ASP A 133 15.31 5.46 1.14
C ASP A 133 14.48 6.59 0.53
N ILE A 134 14.24 7.63 1.33
CA ILE A 134 13.46 8.80 0.92
C ILE A 134 14.14 9.59 -0.20
N PHE A 135 15.47 9.61 -0.27
CA PHE A 135 16.22 10.32 -1.30
C PHE A 135 16.32 9.54 -2.61
N GLU A 136 16.39 8.21 -2.55
CA GLU A 136 16.21 7.39 -3.75
C GLU A 136 14.82 7.61 -4.36
N LYS A 137 13.77 7.65 -3.53
CA LYS A 137 12.40 7.96 -3.98
C LYS A 137 12.28 9.38 -4.51
N LEU A 138 12.86 10.38 -3.83
CA LEU A 138 12.87 11.76 -4.29
C LEU A 138 13.53 11.87 -5.67
N LYS A 139 14.69 11.26 -5.85
CA LYS A 139 15.42 11.24 -7.13
C LYS A 139 14.59 10.56 -8.22
N LEU A 140 13.96 9.43 -7.93
CA LEU A 140 13.06 8.75 -8.87
C LEU A 140 11.94 9.68 -9.36
N TYR A 141 11.32 10.42 -8.44
CA TYR A 141 10.27 11.38 -8.80
C TYR A 141 10.81 12.59 -9.59
N GLU A 142 12.00 13.09 -9.26
CA GLU A 142 12.67 14.12 -10.05
C GLU A 142 12.91 13.66 -11.49
N ASP A 143 13.47 12.46 -11.66
CA ASP A 143 13.76 11.87 -12.96
C ASP A 143 12.47 11.69 -13.79
N ILE A 144 11.40 11.16 -13.19
CA ILE A 144 10.09 11.02 -13.84
C ILE A 144 9.52 12.39 -14.23
N THR A 145 9.59 13.40 -13.36
CA THR A 145 9.09 14.74 -13.66
C THR A 145 9.87 15.35 -14.83
N ILE A 146 11.19 15.22 -14.85
CA ILE A 146 12.04 15.73 -15.95
C ILE A 146 11.71 15.02 -17.26
N GLU A 147 11.64 13.68 -17.26
CA GLU A 147 11.29 12.88 -18.44
C GLU A 147 9.96 13.31 -19.07
N ASN A 148 8.99 13.66 -18.25
CA ASN A 148 7.65 14.08 -18.69
C ASN A 148 7.53 15.59 -18.92
N LYS A 149 8.62 16.35 -18.84
CA LYS A 149 8.62 17.83 -18.93
C LYS A 149 7.64 18.46 -17.94
N GLY A 150 7.55 17.86 -16.76
CA GLY A 150 6.72 18.33 -15.67
C GLY A 150 7.24 19.64 -15.07
N TRP A 151 6.46 20.18 -14.15
CA TRP A 151 6.73 21.45 -13.50
C TRP A 151 7.35 21.25 -12.12
N PHE A 152 8.31 22.11 -11.77
CA PHE A 152 8.84 22.23 -10.42
C PHE A 152 8.52 23.64 -9.88
N PRO A 153 8.16 23.76 -8.58
CA PRO A 153 8.08 25.05 -7.91
C PRO A 153 9.37 25.86 -8.04
N GLU A 154 9.27 27.19 -8.05
CA GLU A 154 10.43 28.09 -8.18
C GLU A 154 11.44 27.90 -7.04
N ASP A 155 10.96 27.60 -5.84
CA ASP A 155 11.73 27.37 -4.62
C ASP A 155 12.15 25.91 -4.39
N TYR A 156 11.86 25.01 -5.34
CA TYR A 156 12.07 23.56 -5.17
C TYR A 156 13.48 23.19 -4.70
N ARG A 157 14.51 23.81 -5.28
CA ARG A 157 15.91 23.54 -4.93
C ARG A 157 16.24 23.95 -3.49
N GLU A 158 15.77 25.13 -3.08
CA GLU A 158 15.97 25.65 -1.74
C GLU A 158 15.27 24.75 -0.70
N VAL A 159 14.03 24.33 -0.98
CA VAL A 159 13.28 23.40 -0.11
C VAL A 159 13.99 22.05 -0.02
N LYS A 160 14.47 21.50 -1.14
CA LYS A 160 15.21 20.23 -1.17
C LYS A 160 16.47 20.29 -0.31
N GLU A 161 17.25 21.37 -0.41
CA GLU A 161 18.45 21.57 0.41
C GLU A 161 18.13 21.61 1.91
N LYS A 162 17.05 22.32 2.31
CA LYS A 162 16.60 22.35 3.70
C LYS A 162 16.15 20.98 4.21
N VAL A 163 15.43 20.21 3.40
CA VAL A 163 15.00 18.84 3.76
C VAL A 163 16.22 17.93 3.97
N LEU A 164 17.21 18.01 3.08
CA LEU A 164 18.48 17.27 3.22
C LEU A 164 19.22 17.66 4.50
N GLU A 165 19.29 18.96 4.83
CA GLU A 165 19.92 19.45 6.05
C GLU A 165 19.21 18.91 7.30
N ILE A 166 17.88 18.99 7.35
CA ILE A 166 17.07 18.47 8.47
C ILE A 166 17.31 16.97 8.64
N TYR A 167 17.23 16.19 7.56
CA TYR A 167 17.44 14.75 7.61
C TYR A 167 18.82 14.40 8.16
N ASN A 168 19.88 15.02 7.63
CA ASN A 168 21.26 14.77 8.06
C ASN A 168 21.49 15.17 9.52
N ASN A 169 20.86 16.24 9.98
CA ASN A 169 20.94 16.66 11.38
C ASN A 169 20.23 15.66 12.30
N LEU A 170 19.03 15.19 11.93
CA LEU A 170 18.30 14.16 12.67
C LEU A 170 19.08 12.85 12.75
N GLU A 171 19.64 12.38 11.63
CA GLU A 171 20.46 11.18 11.60
C GLU A 171 21.71 11.32 12.48
N ARG A 172 22.39 12.47 12.43
CA ARG A 172 23.58 12.71 13.25
C ARG A 172 23.28 12.78 14.75
N GLU A 173 22.17 13.41 15.12
CA GLU A 173 21.84 13.67 16.53
C GLU A 173 21.20 12.46 17.21
N TYR A 174 20.31 11.74 16.52
CA TYR A 174 19.51 10.67 17.10
C TYR A 174 19.89 9.28 16.57
N GLY A 175 20.46 9.20 15.37
CA GLY A 175 20.61 7.96 14.63
C GLY A 175 19.26 7.39 14.18
N PHE A 176 19.28 6.55 13.15
CA PHE A 176 18.08 5.84 12.69
C PHE A 176 18.16 4.34 12.98
N SER A 177 17.02 3.79 13.41
CA SER A 177 16.84 2.37 13.69
C SER A 177 16.06 1.73 12.56
N LYS A 178 16.61 0.67 11.94
CA LYS A 178 15.89 -0.06 10.90
C LYS A 178 14.82 -0.95 11.51
N LYS A 179 13.56 -0.59 11.29
CA LYS A 179 12.35 -1.36 11.62
C LYS A 179 11.51 -1.52 10.36
N ILE A 180 10.72 -2.59 10.31
CA ILE A 180 9.75 -2.70 9.21
C ILE A 180 8.71 -1.60 9.35
N CYS A 181 8.54 -0.83 8.28
CA CYS A 181 7.62 0.30 8.24
C CYS A 181 6.70 0.16 7.03
N HIS A 182 5.48 0.69 7.17
CA HIS A 182 4.52 0.74 6.07
C HIS A 182 4.88 1.84 5.06
N ASN A 183 5.44 2.95 5.55
CA ASN A 183 5.80 4.19 4.83
C ASN A 183 4.64 4.92 4.12
N ASP A 184 3.43 4.36 4.13
CA ASP A 184 2.22 5.00 3.58
C ASP A 184 1.01 4.81 4.52
N ALA A 185 1.15 5.15 5.81
CA ALA A 185 0.13 4.92 6.82
C ALA A 185 -1.00 5.97 6.80
N LEU A 186 -1.56 6.24 5.61
CA LEU A 186 -2.71 7.12 5.43
C LEU A 186 -3.98 6.50 6.06
N ALA A 187 -4.92 7.35 6.48
CA ALA A 187 -6.16 6.90 7.12
C ALA A 187 -6.95 5.91 6.23
N GLU A 188 -6.93 6.11 4.91
CA GLU A 188 -7.59 5.26 3.91
C GLU A 188 -7.03 3.82 3.86
N ASN A 189 -5.77 3.64 4.27
CA ASN A 189 -5.09 2.35 4.31
C ASN A 189 -5.40 1.56 5.59
N PHE A 190 -6.14 2.15 6.54
CA PHE A 190 -6.66 1.44 7.70
C PHE A 190 -8.11 1.01 7.48
N ILE A 191 -8.40 -0.26 7.76
CA ILE A 191 -9.75 -0.81 7.75
C ILE A 191 -10.08 -1.36 9.13
N LEU A 192 -11.04 -0.75 9.81
CA LEU A 192 -11.67 -1.35 10.99
C LEU A 192 -12.74 -2.33 10.50
N SER A 193 -12.59 -3.62 10.79
CA SER A 193 -13.58 -4.64 10.44
C SER A 193 -14.74 -4.65 11.44
N LYS A 194 -15.87 -5.26 11.04
CA LYS A 194 -17.01 -5.52 11.95
C LYS A 194 -16.62 -6.29 13.22
N ASP A 195 -15.62 -7.17 13.12
CA ASP A 195 -15.07 -7.92 14.26
C ASP A 195 -14.06 -7.11 15.10
N ASN A 196 -14.05 -5.78 14.94
CA ASN A 196 -13.26 -4.85 15.72
C ASN A 196 -11.73 -5.00 15.55
N LYS A 197 -11.28 -5.61 14.45
CA LYS A 197 -9.87 -5.74 14.07
C LYS A 197 -9.49 -4.64 13.09
N VAL A 198 -8.32 -4.05 13.27
CA VAL A 198 -7.74 -3.11 12.30
C VAL A 198 -6.82 -3.86 11.35
N TYR A 199 -7.07 -3.69 10.06
CA TYR A 199 -6.18 -4.07 8.97
C TYR A 199 -5.44 -2.84 8.47
N LEU A 200 -4.17 -3.01 8.12
CA LEU A 200 -3.34 -2.05 7.41
C LEU A 200 -3.06 -2.63 6.02
N ILE A 201 -3.61 -2.00 5.00
CA ILE A 201 -3.55 -2.44 3.60
C ILE A 201 -2.61 -1.56 2.78
N ASP A 202 -2.33 -1.99 1.55
CA ASP A 202 -1.54 -1.28 0.54
C ASP A 202 -0.04 -1.10 0.86
N TRP A 203 0.67 -2.22 0.87
CA TRP A 203 2.08 -2.33 1.26
C TRP A 203 3.09 -1.97 0.14
N GLU A 204 2.70 -1.18 -0.86
CA GLU A 204 3.54 -0.90 -2.04
C GLU A 204 4.76 -0.02 -1.74
N TYR A 205 4.73 0.72 -0.64
CA TYR A 205 5.86 1.51 -0.13
C TYR A 205 6.54 0.87 1.10
N GLY A 206 6.15 -0.35 1.48
CA GLY A 206 6.77 -1.05 2.61
C GLY A 206 8.29 -1.14 2.47
N GLY A 207 9.00 -1.04 3.58
CA GLY A 207 10.45 -1.22 3.63
C GLY A 207 10.99 -1.04 5.04
N ASN A 208 12.25 -1.44 5.25
CA ASN A 208 12.91 -1.10 6.51
C ASN A 208 13.22 0.40 6.54
N ASN A 209 12.73 1.09 7.56
CA ASN A 209 12.91 2.53 7.76
C ASN A 209 13.03 2.83 9.26
N ASP A 210 13.28 4.08 9.62
CA ASP A 210 13.02 4.53 10.98
C ASP A 210 11.53 4.48 11.31
N GLN A 211 11.21 4.11 12.55
CA GLN A 211 9.83 3.92 13.03
C GLN A 211 9.15 5.22 13.48
N ALA A 212 9.91 6.32 13.55
CA ALA A 212 9.45 7.65 13.94
C ALA A 212 8.65 8.36 12.85
#